data_AF-K2DDM1-F1
#
_entry.id   AF-K2DDM1-F1
#
_cell.length_a   1.000
_cell.length_b   1.000
_cell.length_c   1.000
_cell.angle_alpha   90.00
_cell.angle_beta   90.00
_cell.angle_gamma   90.00
#
_symmetry.space_group_name_H-M   'P 1'
#
loop_
_entity.id
_entity.type
_entity.pdbx_description
1 polymer ?
#
loop_
_entity_poly.entity_id
_entity_poly.type
_entity_poly.pdbx_seq_one_letter_code
_entity_poly.pdbx_strand_id
1 'polypeptide(L)'
;MDYPTHIYDPIRVEVANAYIKREMRKYLPSVRTRDVWKNIDRDIDQWFENNQNIAKIRDYWNGFHGIAMGFKLKNGLIQLITAQNVSWVKVDKLPLDGYVATGAGIEYIFQELSGNQSATDLRIFFEKHVDLAKFWKTEFEKHAKTSEERDNFPIIAIKVKGVALAHDGNRRLILAVLQRKKTIPAYLGHFTDGTEIPKNYWLPTSVYMDIVKSGEIAGAYEETLALLKKMIPLSESGEYELRERVLIGENEFRLKLKRDIFGN
;
A
#
# COMPACT_ATOMS: atom_id res chain seq x y z
N MET A 1 -20.02 -13.25 -8.48
CA MET A 1 -18.96 -12.59 -7.71
C MET A 1 -19.39 -11.16 -7.51
N ASP A 2 -19.39 -10.67 -6.27
CA ASP A 2 -19.89 -9.32 -5.93
C ASP A 2 -18.90 -8.21 -6.30
N TYR A 3 -17.65 -8.58 -6.61
CA TYR A 3 -16.55 -7.66 -6.92
C TYR A 3 -15.86 -8.04 -8.25
N PRO A 4 -15.16 -7.11 -8.91
CA PRO A 4 -14.43 -7.36 -10.15
C PRO A 4 -13.33 -8.41 -9.99
N THR A 5 -13.08 -9.20 -11.04
CA THR A 5 -12.15 -10.35 -11.01
C THR A 5 -10.72 -9.98 -10.64
N HIS A 6 -10.22 -8.81 -11.04
CA HIS A 6 -8.86 -8.39 -10.76
C HIS A 6 -8.58 -8.20 -9.26
N ILE A 7 -9.60 -7.99 -8.42
CA ILE A 7 -9.47 -7.87 -6.96
C ILE A 7 -9.09 -9.21 -6.31
N TYR A 8 -9.29 -10.32 -7.02
CA TYR A 8 -9.00 -11.69 -6.59
C TYR A 8 -7.64 -12.19 -7.08
N ASP A 9 -6.87 -11.36 -7.78
CA ASP A 9 -5.59 -11.76 -8.37
C ASP A 9 -4.59 -12.16 -7.27
N PRO A 10 -4.11 -13.44 -7.24
CA PRO A 10 -3.27 -13.95 -6.16
C PRO A 10 -2.01 -13.14 -5.92
N ILE A 11 -1.39 -12.56 -6.97
CA ILE A 11 -0.18 -11.76 -6.78
C ILE A 11 -0.47 -10.47 -5.99
N ARG A 12 -1.66 -9.88 -6.13
CA ARG A 12 -2.04 -8.67 -5.36
C ARG A 12 -2.20 -8.98 -3.88
N VAL A 13 -2.81 -10.14 -3.59
CA VAL A 13 -2.93 -10.67 -2.22
C VAL A 13 -1.55 -10.98 -1.65
N GLU A 14 -0.64 -11.58 -2.44
CA GLU A 14 0.74 -11.84 -2.01
C GLU A 14 1.49 -10.53 -1.65
N VAL A 15 1.36 -9.48 -2.47
CA VAL A 15 1.95 -8.16 -2.22
C VAL A 15 1.40 -7.54 -0.93
N ALA A 16 0.08 -7.58 -0.74
CA ALA A 16 -0.59 -7.06 0.45
C ALA A 16 -0.20 -7.86 1.72
N ASN A 17 -0.15 -9.19 1.65
CA ASN A 17 0.28 -10.04 2.75
C ASN A 17 1.75 -9.77 3.12
N ALA A 18 2.64 -9.62 2.13
CA ALA A 18 4.04 -9.27 2.38
C ALA A 18 4.18 -7.92 3.10
N TYR A 19 3.32 -6.95 2.77
CA TYR A 19 3.25 -5.68 3.48
C TYR A 19 2.78 -5.88 4.93
N ILE A 20 1.65 -6.57 5.14
CA ILE A 20 1.05 -6.81 6.46
C ILE A 20 2.03 -7.55 7.37
N LYS A 21 2.59 -8.68 6.93
CA LYS A 21 3.54 -9.50 7.69
C LYS A 21 4.75 -8.70 8.15
N ARG A 22 5.26 -7.81 7.30
CA ARG A 22 6.39 -6.94 7.64
C ARG A 22 5.99 -5.87 8.66
N GLU A 23 4.84 -5.21 8.48
CA GLU A 23 4.39 -4.20 9.43
C GLU A 23 4.06 -4.80 10.80
N MET A 24 3.49 -6.01 10.87
CA MET A 24 3.28 -6.71 12.14
C MET A 24 4.60 -6.95 12.89
N ARG A 25 5.65 -7.39 12.20
CA ARG A 25 7.01 -7.52 12.77
C ARG A 25 7.57 -6.20 13.30
N LYS A 26 7.15 -5.07 12.73
CA LYS A 26 7.55 -3.73 13.18
C LYS A 26 6.76 -3.29 14.41
N TYR A 27 5.48 -3.62 14.49
CA TYR A 27 4.59 -3.19 15.57
C TYR A 27 4.66 -4.10 16.80
N LEU A 28 5.15 -5.32 16.64
CA LEU A 28 5.31 -6.30 17.72
C LEU A 28 6.80 -6.66 17.95
N PRO A 29 7.67 -5.70 18.28
CA PRO A 29 9.11 -5.93 18.41
C PRO A 29 9.51 -6.84 19.58
N SER A 30 8.59 -7.10 20.52
CA SER A 30 8.80 -8.03 21.63
C SER A 30 8.69 -9.50 21.21
N VAL A 31 8.06 -9.80 20.06
CA VAL A 31 7.90 -11.16 19.56
C VAL A 31 9.18 -11.59 18.85
N ARG A 32 9.98 -12.40 19.54
CA ARG A 32 11.30 -12.86 19.06
C ARG A 32 11.31 -14.32 18.59
N THR A 33 10.24 -15.06 18.83
CA THR A 33 10.18 -16.51 18.56
C THR A 33 9.76 -16.78 17.12
N ARG A 34 10.61 -17.50 16.37
CA ARG A 34 10.35 -17.85 14.96
C ARG A 34 9.04 -18.62 14.77
N ASP A 35 8.70 -19.55 15.66
CA ASP A 35 7.46 -20.34 15.57
C ASP A 35 6.21 -19.48 15.74
N VAL A 36 6.28 -18.43 16.57
CA VAL A 36 5.18 -17.47 16.72
C VAL A 36 4.99 -16.70 15.42
N TRP A 37 6.08 -16.23 14.80
CA TRP A 37 6.00 -15.57 13.49
C TRP A 37 5.50 -16.48 12.38
N LYS A 38 5.88 -17.78 12.39
CA LYS A 38 5.35 -18.77 11.45
C LYS A 38 3.83 -18.93 11.57
N ASN A 39 3.30 -18.95 12.79
CA ASN A 39 1.86 -19.00 13.02
C ASN A 39 1.17 -17.72 12.55
N ILE A 40 1.70 -16.54 12.92
CA ILE A 40 1.15 -15.25 12.47
C ILE A 40 1.15 -15.15 10.94
N ASP A 41 2.23 -15.55 10.28
CA ASP A 41 2.33 -15.51 8.82
C ASP A 41 1.31 -16.43 8.15
N ARG A 42 1.13 -17.65 8.68
CA ARG A 42 0.11 -18.59 8.21
C ARG A 42 -1.29 -18.01 8.37
N ASP A 43 -1.56 -17.39 9.51
CA ASP A 43 -2.86 -16.81 9.79
C ASP A 43 -3.14 -15.65 8.83
N ILE A 44 -2.17 -14.77 8.57
CA ILE A 44 -2.28 -13.68 7.57
C ILE A 44 -2.52 -14.24 6.16
N ASP A 45 -1.83 -15.31 5.76
CA ASP A 45 -2.04 -15.94 4.45
C ASP A 45 -3.47 -16.48 4.28
N GLN A 46 -4.14 -16.81 5.37
CA GLN A 46 -5.51 -17.30 5.37
C GLN A 46 -6.56 -16.19 5.41
N TRP A 47 -6.19 -14.92 5.68
CA TRP A 47 -7.15 -13.83 5.83
C TRP A 47 -7.99 -13.54 4.57
N PHE A 48 -7.47 -13.83 3.38
CA PHE A 48 -8.18 -13.51 2.13
C PHE A 48 -9.35 -14.46 1.84
N GLU A 49 -9.16 -15.78 2.00
CA GLU A 49 -10.14 -16.79 1.58
C GLU A 49 -10.54 -17.80 2.66
N ASN A 50 -9.70 -18.02 3.68
CA ASN A 50 -9.82 -19.18 4.57
C ASN A 50 -10.11 -18.84 6.03
N ASN A 51 -10.22 -17.55 6.38
CA ASN A 51 -10.49 -17.11 7.75
C ASN A 51 -11.99 -16.84 7.97
N GLN A 52 -12.64 -17.68 8.79
CA GLN A 52 -14.07 -17.57 9.09
C GLN A 52 -14.44 -16.29 9.87
N ASN A 53 -13.49 -15.65 10.55
CA ASN A 53 -13.70 -14.44 11.35
C ASN A 53 -13.50 -13.14 10.55
N ILE A 54 -12.91 -13.22 9.35
CA ILE A 54 -12.72 -12.10 8.42
C ILE A 54 -13.47 -12.50 7.15
N ALA A 55 -14.79 -12.36 7.17
CA ALA A 55 -15.63 -12.93 6.13
C ALA A 55 -15.99 -11.88 5.07
N LYS A 56 -15.40 -12.07 3.88
CA LYS A 56 -15.54 -11.34 2.59
C LYS A 56 -14.29 -10.54 2.24
N ILE A 57 -14.01 -10.48 0.95
CA ILE A 57 -12.94 -9.69 0.28
C ILE A 57 -12.88 -8.25 0.79
N ARG A 58 -14.05 -7.69 1.10
CA ARG A 58 -14.18 -6.39 1.75
C ARG A 58 -13.38 -6.27 3.03
N ASP A 59 -13.55 -7.19 3.96
CA ASP A 59 -12.94 -7.10 5.29
C ASP A 59 -11.42 -7.24 5.19
N TYR A 60 -10.95 -8.07 4.25
CA TYR A 60 -9.53 -8.16 3.93
C TYR A 60 -8.98 -6.84 3.38
N TRP A 61 -9.54 -6.28 2.31
CA TRP A 61 -8.99 -5.05 1.70
C TRP A 61 -9.17 -3.82 2.58
N ASN A 62 -10.27 -3.73 3.34
CA ASN A 62 -10.44 -2.69 4.35
C ASN A 62 -9.45 -2.87 5.51
N GLY A 63 -9.17 -4.10 5.94
CA GLY A 63 -8.17 -4.41 6.96
C GLY A 63 -6.75 -4.03 6.49
N PHE A 64 -6.39 -4.40 5.26
CA PHE A 64 -5.15 -3.97 4.62
C PHE A 64 -5.04 -2.44 4.58
N HIS A 65 -6.11 -1.75 4.15
CA HIS A 65 -6.15 -0.29 4.15
C HIS A 65 -5.93 0.29 5.55
N GLY A 66 -6.61 -0.24 6.56
CA GLY A 66 -6.49 0.19 7.95
C GLY A 66 -5.06 0.06 8.47
N ILE A 67 -4.38 -1.05 8.19
CA ILE A 67 -2.97 -1.26 8.56
C ILE A 67 -2.05 -0.30 7.80
N ALA A 68 -2.27 -0.12 6.49
CA ALA A 68 -1.42 0.71 5.64
C ALA A 68 -1.53 2.22 5.97
N MET A 69 -2.76 2.71 6.16
CA MET A 69 -3.03 4.11 6.44
C MET A 69 -2.85 4.46 7.91
N GLY A 70 -3.38 3.66 8.84
CA GLY A 70 -3.46 4.03 10.25
C GLY A 70 -2.11 4.28 10.92
N PHE A 71 -1.04 3.59 10.51
CA PHE A 71 0.28 3.72 11.13
C PHE A 71 1.30 4.53 10.32
N LYS A 72 1.21 4.49 9.00
CA LYS A 72 2.27 4.99 8.10
C LYS A 72 1.77 5.91 6.99
N LEU A 73 0.46 6.21 6.97
CA LEU A 73 -0.15 7.09 5.98
C LEU A 73 0.28 6.71 4.55
N LYS A 74 0.29 5.39 4.25
CA LYS A 74 0.65 4.86 2.92
C LYS A 74 -0.46 5.13 1.91
N ASN A 75 -0.69 6.41 1.67
CA ASN A 75 -1.70 6.88 0.75
C ASN A 75 -1.37 6.39 -0.67
N GLY A 76 -2.40 5.97 -1.41
CA GLY A 76 -2.22 5.41 -2.74
C GLY A 76 -1.83 3.93 -2.79
N LEU A 77 -1.33 3.32 -1.70
CA LEU A 77 -0.78 1.95 -1.78
C LEU A 77 -1.87 0.92 -2.09
N ILE A 78 -3.04 1.02 -1.46
CA ILE A 78 -4.16 0.12 -1.78
C ILE A 78 -4.63 0.32 -3.21
N GLN A 79 -4.70 1.56 -3.68
CA GLN A 79 -5.09 1.89 -5.05
C GLN A 79 -4.13 1.26 -6.05
N LEU A 80 -2.82 1.34 -5.81
CA LEU A 80 -1.81 0.73 -6.68
C LEU A 80 -1.85 -0.79 -6.67
N ILE A 81 -1.98 -1.41 -5.50
CA ILE A 81 -2.02 -2.88 -5.38
C ILE A 81 -3.26 -3.44 -6.05
N THR A 82 -4.41 -2.76 -5.93
CA THR A 82 -5.70 -3.29 -6.38
C THR A 82 -6.14 -2.78 -7.75
N ALA A 83 -5.46 -1.81 -8.36
CA ALA A 83 -5.83 -1.27 -9.65
C ALA A 83 -5.76 -2.28 -10.79
N GLN A 84 -6.86 -2.43 -11.53
CA GLN A 84 -6.97 -3.30 -12.68
C GLN A 84 -5.86 -3.10 -13.72
N ASN A 85 -5.43 -1.87 -13.95
CA ASN A 85 -4.38 -1.52 -14.93
C ASN A 85 -2.95 -1.58 -14.38
N VAL A 86 -2.74 -2.15 -13.18
CA VAL A 86 -1.41 -2.42 -12.63
C VAL A 86 -1.19 -3.93 -12.61
N SER A 87 -0.18 -4.39 -13.33
CA SER A 87 0.27 -5.79 -13.32
C SER A 87 1.50 -5.94 -12.43
N TRP A 88 1.53 -6.99 -11.62
CA TRP A 88 2.57 -7.24 -10.62
C TRP A 88 3.41 -8.47 -10.98
N VAL A 89 4.71 -8.37 -10.71
CA VAL A 89 5.64 -9.50 -10.80
C VAL A 89 6.59 -9.50 -9.61
N LYS A 90 6.90 -10.69 -9.10
CA LYS A 90 7.95 -10.88 -8.10
C LYS A 90 9.30 -10.99 -8.81
N VAL A 91 10.24 -10.14 -8.41
CA VAL A 91 11.60 -10.07 -8.96
C VAL A 91 12.59 -10.28 -7.83
N ASP A 92 13.23 -11.44 -7.78
CA ASP A 92 14.18 -11.76 -6.69
C ASP A 92 15.45 -10.90 -6.74
N LYS A 93 15.85 -10.46 -7.94
CA LYS A 93 17.09 -9.74 -8.21
C LYS A 93 16.84 -8.53 -9.11
N LEU A 94 16.15 -7.52 -8.59
CA LEU A 94 15.99 -6.23 -9.29
C LEU A 94 17.33 -5.46 -9.22
N PRO A 95 17.93 -5.04 -10.34
CA PRO A 95 19.12 -4.19 -10.32
C PRO A 95 18.86 -2.90 -9.53
N LEU A 96 19.83 -2.44 -8.75
CA LEU A 96 19.70 -1.20 -7.99
C LEU A 96 20.06 0.02 -8.85
N ASP A 97 21.32 0.11 -9.24
CA ASP A 97 21.89 1.27 -9.91
C ASP A 97 21.17 1.53 -11.25
N GLY A 98 20.68 2.76 -11.43
CA GLY A 98 19.95 3.19 -12.63
C GLY A 98 18.54 2.61 -12.81
N TYR A 99 18.04 1.78 -11.90
CA TYR A 99 16.74 1.11 -12.08
C TYR A 99 15.75 1.32 -10.93
N VAL A 100 16.24 1.54 -9.70
CA VAL A 100 15.38 1.74 -8.52
C VAL A 100 15.63 3.11 -7.91
N ALA A 101 14.56 3.78 -7.51
CA ALA A 101 14.61 5.01 -6.74
C ALA A 101 13.73 4.94 -5.48
N THR A 102 14.05 5.76 -4.49
CA THR A 102 13.19 5.95 -3.32
C THR A 102 11.84 6.52 -3.74
N GLY A 103 10.80 6.19 -2.99
CA GLY A 103 9.57 7.01 -2.98
C GLY A 103 9.74 8.22 -2.08
N ALA A 104 8.62 8.91 -1.82
CA ALA A 104 8.55 10.12 -1.01
C ALA A 104 9.10 9.96 0.42
N GLY A 105 9.51 11.08 1.03
CA GLY A 105 9.87 11.17 2.44
C GLY A 105 11.32 10.80 2.75
N ILE A 106 12.22 10.84 1.77
CA ILE A 106 13.66 10.66 1.98
C ILE A 106 14.27 11.87 2.68
N GLU A 107 13.71 13.05 2.42
CA GLU A 107 14.06 14.36 2.98
C GLU A 107 13.91 14.41 4.50
N TYR A 108 13.01 13.61 5.09
CA TYR A 108 12.86 13.48 6.55
C TYR A 108 14.06 12.77 7.20
N ILE A 109 14.83 12.02 6.42
CA ILE A 109 16.03 11.31 6.88
C ILE A 109 17.28 12.11 6.50
N PHE A 110 17.30 12.65 5.28
CA PHE A 110 18.44 13.37 4.71
C PHE A 110 17.99 14.72 4.15
N GLN A 111 18.19 15.79 4.92
CA GLN A 111 17.72 17.14 4.57
C GLN A 111 18.34 17.69 3.27
N GLU A 112 19.51 17.17 2.87
CA GLU A 112 20.22 17.54 1.64
C GLU A 112 19.63 16.89 0.37
N LEU A 113 18.76 15.88 0.54
CA LEU A 113 18.12 15.17 -0.55
C LEU A 113 16.67 15.64 -0.69
N SER A 114 16.21 15.79 -1.93
CA SER A 114 14.83 16.17 -2.22
C SER A 114 14.23 15.31 -3.32
N GLY A 115 12.92 15.04 -3.23
CA GLY A 115 12.23 14.19 -4.18
C GLY A 115 12.72 12.74 -4.18
N ASN A 116 12.45 12.02 -5.27
CA ASN A 116 12.86 10.63 -5.42
C ASN A 116 14.36 10.56 -5.74
N GLN A 117 15.09 9.70 -5.02
CA GLN A 117 16.52 9.54 -5.16
C GLN A 117 16.83 8.18 -5.77
N SER A 118 17.55 8.15 -6.90
CA SER A 118 17.96 6.88 -7.49
C SER A 118 18.99 6.18 -6.59
N ALA A 119 19.08 4.86 -6.69
CA ALA A 119 20.12 4.11 -5.96
C ALA A 119 21.53 4.61 -6.31
N THR A 120 21.75 5.05 -7.56
CA THR A 120 23.00 5.65 -8.02
C THR A 120 23.28 6.97 -7.30
N ASP A 121 22.29 7.87 -7.22
CA ASP A 121 22.44 9.16 -6.55
C ASP A 121 22.70 8.99 -5.06
N LEU A 122 21.98 8.07 -4.41
CA LEU A 122 22.21 7.71 -3.01
C LEU A 122 23.64 7.18 -2.79
N ARG A 123 24.16 6.36 -3.71
CA ARG A 123 25.52 5.84 -3.61
C ARG A 123 26.54 6.97 -3.70
N ILE A 124 26.41 7.86 -4.69
CA ILE A 124 27.26 9.04 -4.85
C ILE A 124 27.20 9.94 -3.61
N PHE A 125 25.99 10.13 -3.05
CA PHE A 125 25.80 10.87 -1.81
C PHE A 125 26.57 10.22 -0.65
N PHE A 126 26.37 8.92 -0.37
CA PHE A 126 27.06 8.26 0.73
C PHE A 126 28.58 8.14 0.55
N GLU A 127 29.09 8.15 -0.69
CA GLU A 127 30.52 8.22 -0.98
C GLU A 127 31.11 9.59 -0.60
N LYS A 128 30.36 10.68 -0.76
CA LYS A 128 30.76 12.03 -0.33
C LYS A 128 30.57 12.24 1.17
N HIS A 129 29.63 11.54 1.80
CA HIS A 129 29.28 11.67 3.22
C HIS A 129 29.58 10.38 4.00
N VAL A 130 30.86 9.98 4.05
CA VAL A 130 31.28 8.66 4.55
C VAL A 130 30.87 8.40 6.01
N ASP A 131 30.99 9.40 6.88
CA ASP A 131 30.64 9.22 8.30
C ASP A 131 29.14 9.12 8.52
N LEU A 132 28.35 9.87 7.74
CA LEU A 132 26.90 9.73 7.69
C LEU A 132 26.50 8.33 7.20
N ALA A 133 27.16 7.83 6.17
CA ALA A 133 26.94 6.48 5.64
C ALA A 133 27.22 5.40 6.70
N LYS A 134 28.34 5.52 7.44
CA LYS A 134 28.69 4.60 8.54
C LYS A 134 27.64 4.65 9.66
N PHE A 135 27.22 5.85 10.05
CA PHE A 135 26.19 6.05 11.08
C PHE A 135 24.89 5.34 10.69
N TRP A 136 24.33 5.68 9.53
CA TRP A 136 23.04 5.11 9.10
C TRP A 136 23.10 3.62 8.81
N LYS A 137 24.22 3.12 8.29
CA LYS A 137 24.40 1.67 8.15
C LYS A 137 24.30 0.97 9.50
N THR A 138 24.98 1.51 10.52
CA THR A 138 24.96 0.97 11.88
C THR A 138 23.57 1.03 12.49
N GLU A 139 22.88 2.18 12.40
CA GLU A 139 21.53 2.35 12.94
C GLU A 139 20.52 1.42 12.25
N PHE A 140 20.58 1.30 10.94
CA PHE A 140 19.72 0.38 10.21
C PHE A 140 20.04 -1.08 10.57
N GLU A 141 21.30 -1.48 10.69
CA GLU A 141 21.66 -2.85 11.08
C GLU A 141 21.23 -3.18 12.52
N LYS A 142 21.27 -2.22 13.46
CA LYS A 142 20.71 -2.40 14.81
C LYS A 142 19.22 -2.74 14.77
N HIS A 143 18.44 -1.99 13.98
CA HIS A 143 17.01 -2.26 13.81
C HIS A 143 16.72 -3.59 13.11
N ALA A 144 17.64 -4.09 12.28
CA ALA A 144 17.50 -5.41 11.66
C ALA A 144 17.67 -6.54 12.69
N LYS A 145 18.57 -6.37 13.68
CA LYS A 145 18.86 -7.35 14.73
C LYS A 145 17.74 -7.50 15.77
N THR A 146 16.85 -6.53 15.90
CA THR A 146 15.73 -6.59 16.85
C THR A 146 14.52 -7.38 16.35
N SER A 147 14.46 -7.71 15.06
CA SER A 147 13.36 -8.47 14.45
C SER A 147 13.91 -9.28 13.28
N GLU A 148 14.15 -10.57 13.51
CA GLU A 148 15.01 -11.44 12.68
C GLU A 148 14.65 -11.55 11.18
N GLU A 149 13.50 -11.04 10.73
CA GLU A 149 12.99 -11.27 9.37
C GLU A 149 12.43 -10.02 8.66
N ARG A 150 12.46 -8.83 9.27
CA ARG A 150 11.78 -7.65 8.69
C ARG A 150 12.41 -7.18 7.36
N ASP A 151 13.72 -7.31 7.23
CA ASP A 151 14.45 -6.77 6.09
C ASP A 151 14.56 -7.76 4.91
N ASN A 152 14.07 -8.99 5.09
CA ASN A 152 14.02 -10.03 4.04
C ASN A 152 12.80 -9.89 3.11
N PHE A 153 11.79 -9.11 3.50
CA PHE A 153 10.64 -8.85 2.66
C PHE A 153 11.05 -8.05 1.41
N PRO A 154 10.55 -8.39 0.22
CA PRO A 154 10.75 -7.60 -1.00
C PRO A 154 10.26 -6.15 -0.82
N ILE A 155 10.92 -5.20 -1.48
CA ILE A 155 10.35 -3.84 -1.61
C ILE A 155 9.08 -3.88 -2.47
N ILE A 156 8.19 -2.91 -2.32
CA ILE A 156 7.03 -2.76 -3.21
C ILE A 156 7.29 -1.52 -4.06
N ALA A 157 7.45 -1.72 -5.37
CA ALA A 157 7.82 -0.66 -6.29
C ALA A 157 6.92 -0.65 -7.53
N ILE A 158 6.71 0.53 -8.11
CA ILE A 158 5.98 0.71 -9.37
C ILE A 158 6.93 1.28 -10.41
N LYS A 159 6.95 0.67 -11.59
CA LYS A 159 7.72 1.16 -12.74
C LYS A 159 7.00 2.35 -13.37
N VAL A 160 7.64 3.51 -13.29
CA VAL A 160 7.18 4.79 -13.85
C VAL A 160 8.29 5.32 -14.75
N LYS A 161 7.99 5.59 -16.02
CA LYS A 161 8.97 6.08 -17.01
C LYS A 161 10.31 5.33 -17.02
N GLY A 162 10.27 4.01 -16.85
CA GLY A 162 11.46 3.15 -16.85
C GLY A 162 12.11 2.93 -15.49
N VAL A 163 11.77 3.70 -14.45
CA VAL A 163 12.35 3.63 -13.11
C VAL A 163 11.37 2.98 -12.13
N ALA A 164 11.84 2.04 -11.31
CA ALA A 164 11.06 1.44 -10.23
C ALA A 164 11.08 2.34 -8.98
N LEU A 165 9.97 3.04 -8.72
CA LEU A 165 9.79 3.90 -7.55
C LEU A 165 9.31 3.07 -6.36
N ALA A 166 10.05 3.09 -5.24
CA ALA A 166 9.70 2.34 -4.04
C ALA A 166 8.54 3.02 -3.27
N HIS A 167 7.35 2.45 -3.33
CA HIS A 167 6.20 2.89 -2.51
C HIS A 167 6.29 2.36 -1.07
N ASP A 168 6.99 1.23 -0.91
CA ASP A 168 7.36 0.70 0.38
C ASP A 168 8.74 0.04 0.33
N GLY A 169 9.52 0.24 1.40
CA GLY A 169 10.87 -0.30 1.52
C GLY A 169 12.02 0.71 1.34
N ASN A 170 11.79 2.03 1.43
CA ASN A 170 12.86 3.04 1.38
C ASN A 170 14.05 2.68 2.28
N ARG A 171 13.83 2.31 3.55
CA ARG A 171 14.94 1.88 4.44
C ARG A 171 15.69 0.65 3.92
N ARG A 172 14.98 -0.35 3.37
CA ARG A 172 15.60 -1.57 2.80
C ARG A 172 16.42 -1.24 1.55
N LEU A 173 15.92 -0.34 0.70
CA LEU A 173 16.65 0.21 -0.44
C LEU A 173 17.93 0.94 0.00
N ILE A 174 17.82 1.89 0.93
CA ILE A 174 18.98 2.65 1.44
C ILE A 174 20.00 1.72 2.10
N LEU A 175 19.55 0.76 2.92
CA LEU A 175 20.44 -0.23 3.54
C LEU A 175 21.15 -1.08 2.48
N ALA A 176 20.47 -1.49 1.40
CA ALA A 176 21.08 -2.23 0.31
C ALA A 176 22.18 -1.40 -0.41
N VAL A 177 21.93 -0.10 -0.62
CA VAL A 177 22.94 0.84 -1.16
C VAL A 177 24.15 0.95 -0.22
N LEU A 178 23.92 1.18 1.08
CA LEU A 178 24.98 1.26 2.09
C LEU A 178 25.79 -0.04 2.24
N GLN A 179 25.15 -1.19 2.00
CA GLN A 179 25.78 -2.50 1.97
C GLN A 179 26.45 -2.83 0.62
N ARG A 180 26.43 -1.89 -0.34
CA ARG A 180 26.98 -2.04 -1.69
C ARG A 180 26.41 -3.25 -2.43
N LYS A 181 25.16 -3.64 -2.15
CA LYS A 181 24.47 -4.68 -2.92
C LYS A 181 24.29 -4.21 -4.36
N LYS A 182 24.20 -5.17 -5.29
CA LYS A 182 23.91 -4.90 -6.72
C LYS A 182 22.42 -5.03 -7.05
N THR A 183 21.71 -5.84 -6.26
CA THR A 183 20.31 -6.18 -6.51
C THR A 183 19.50 -6.17 -5.22
N ILE A 184 18.19 -6.02 -5.35
CA ILE A 184 17.22 -6.09 -4.25
C ILE A 184 15.99 -6.91 -4.68
N PRO A 185 15.39 -7.74 -3.81
CA PRO A 185 14.12 -8.38 -4.13
C PRO A 185 12.99 -7.34 -4.12
N ALA A 186 12.08 -7.44 -5.08
CA ALA A 186 10.96 -6.53 -5.23
C ALA A 186 9.68 -7.24 -5.71
N TYR A 187 8.54 -6.75 -5.25
CA TYR A 187 7.32 -6.80 -6.04
C TYR A 187 7.29 -5.56 -6.93
N LEU A 188 7.35 -5.78 -8.24
CA LEU A 188 7.39 -4.74 -9.25
C LEU A 188 6.06 -4.67 -9.97
N GLY A 189 5.32 -3.59 -9.75
CA GLY A 189 4.13 -3.26 -10.50
C GLY A 189 4.47 -2.42 -11.74
N HIS A 190 3.68 -2.53 -12.80
CA HIS A 190 3.75 -1.66 -13.96
C HIS A 190 2.35 -1.40 -14.52
N PHE A 191 2.16 -0.19 -15.06
CA PHE A 191 0.90 0.16 -15.72
C PHE A 191 0.80 -0.50 -17.09
N THR A 192 -0.32 -1.17 -17.35
CA THR A 192 -0.53 -1.94 -18.59
C THR A 192 -1.10 -1.09 -19.73
N ASP A 193 -1.54 0.14 -19.44
CA ASP A 193 -2.24 1.02 -20.38
C ASP A 193 -1.52 2.36 -20.63
N GLY A 194 -0.32 2.53 -20.08
CA GLY A 194 0.52 3.71 -20.28
C GLY A 194 0.06 5.00 -19.58
N THR A 195 -1.05 5.00 -18.83
CA THR A 195 -1.57 6.25 -18.22
C THR A 195 -0.88 6.63 -16.91
N GLU A 196 -0.13 5.72 -16.30
CA GLU A 196 0.54 5.91 -14.99
C GLU A 196 -0.42 6.36 -13.86
N ILE A 197 -1.72 6.07 -14.01
CA ILE A 197 -2.80 6.43 -13.09
C ILE A 197 -3.58 5.15 -12.76
N PRO A 198 -3.75 4.80 -11.47
CA PRO A 198 -4.55 3.65 -11.06
C PRO A 198 -6.00 3.75 -11.55
N LYS A 199 -6.52 2.69 -12.16
CA LYS A 199 -7.92 2.58 -12.61
C LYS A 199 -8.59 1.36 -12.00
N ASN A 200 -9.88 1.51 -11.69
CA ASN A 200 -10.72 0.45 -11.14
C ASN A 200 -10.00 -0.30 -10.01
N TYR A 201 -9.89 0.35 -8.86
CA TYR A 201 -9.17 -0.17 -7.70
C TYR A 201 -10.09 -0.25 -6.49
N TRP A 202 -9.66 -0.90 -5.41
CA TRP A 202 -10.43 -0.94 -4.17
C TRP A 202 -10.50 0.44 -3.51
N LEU A 203 -11.72 0.95 -3.34
CA LEU A 203 -12.00 2.09 -2.47
C LEU A 203 -12.54 1.59 -1.12
N PRO A 204 -11.85 1.85 0.00
CA PRO A 204 -12.29 1.36 1.30
C PRO A 204 -13.67 1.88 1.68
N THR A 205 -14.53 0.99 2.18
CA THR A 205 -15.90 1.33 2.58
C THR A 205 -15.95 2.47 3.59
N SER A 206 -14.96 2.53 4.50
CA SER A 206 -14.85 3.59 5.51
C SER A 206 -14.75 4.98 4.92
N VAL A 207 -14.07 5.14 3.77
CA VAL A 207 -13.94 6.46 3.10
C VAL A 207 -15.31 6.98 2.66
N TYR A 208 -16.14 6.11 2.08
CA TYR A 208 -17.51 6.47 1.72
C TYR A 208 -18.37 6.76 2.95
N MET A 209 -18.23 5.98 4.02
CA MET A 209 -18.96 6.20 5.26
C MET A 209 -18.60 7.56 5.88
N ASP A 210 -17.33 7.92 5.91
CA ASP A 210 -16.86 9.19 6.47
C ASP A 210 -17.36 10.39 5.65
N ILE A 211 -17.33 10.28 4.31
CA ILE A 211 -17.86 11.30 3.40
C ILE A 211 -19.36 11.51 3.64
N VAL A 212 -20.15 10.42 3.60
CA VAL A 212 -21.59 10.48 3.79
C VAL A 212 -21.94 10.99 5.17
N LYS A 213 -21.26 10.53 6.22
CA LYS A 213 -21.55 10.94 7.59
C LYS A 213 -21.19 12.41 7.84
N SER A 214 -20.08 12.87 7.29
CA SER A 214 -19.67 14.29 7.39
C SER A 214 -20.66 15.19 6.66
N GLY A 215 -21.11 14.79 5.46
CA GLY A 215 -22.15 15.49 4.71
C GLY A 215 -23.47 15.56 5.45
N GLU A 216 -23.89 14.43 6.05
CA GLU A 216 -25.11 14.31 6.86
C GLU A 216 -25.07 15.26 8.06
N ILE A 217 -23.95 15.32 8.80
CA ILE A 217 -23.78 16.20 9.97
C ILE A 217 -23.76 17.68 9.55
N ALA A 218 -23.08 18.00 8.45
CA ALA A 218 -22.91 19.36 7.98
C ALA A 218 -24.10 19.92 7.17
N GLY A 219 -25.06 19.06 6.79
CA GLY A 219 -26.11 19.43 5.84
C GLY A 219 -25.59 19.69 4.41
N ALA A 220 -24.39 19.21 4.08
CA ALA A 220 -23.69 19.48 2.82
C ALA A 220 -24.06 18.46 1.73
N TYR A 221 -25.34 18.45 1.33
CA TYR A 221 -25.87 17.44 0.40
C TYR A 221 -25.23 17.52 -0.99
N GLU A 222 -25.20 18.70 -1.60
CA GLU A 222 -24.77 18.88 -2.99
C GLU A 222 -23.27 18.57 -3.16
N GLU A 223 -22.45 18.97 -2.18
CA GLU A 223 -21.02 18.68 -2.14
C GLU A 223 -20.78 17.18 -1.98
N THR A 224 -21.55 16.52 -1.11
CA THR A 224 -21.46 15.07 -0.90
C THR A 224 -21.85 14.32 -2.17
N LEU A 225 -22.96 14.68 -2.81
CA LEU A 225 -23.40 14.10 -4.08
C LEU A 225 -22.36 14.28 -5.18
N ALA A 226 -21.82 15.49 -5.33
CA ALA A 226 -20.81 15.80 -6.34
C ALA A 226 -19.52 15.00 -6.11
N LEU A 227 -19.08 14.84 -4.86
CA LEU A 227 -17.90 14.05 -4.53
C LEU A 227 -18.11 12.56 -4.83
N LEU A 228 -19.24 11.99 -4.39
CA LEU A 228 -19.56 10.57 -4.65
C LEU A 228 -19.65 10.27 -6.14
N LYS A 229 -20.29 11.14 -6.94
CA LYS A 229 -20.36 11.00 -8.41
C LYS A 229 -18.99 11.02 -9.09
N LYS A 230 -17.99 11.72 -8.52
CA LYS A 230 -16.61 11.69 -9.01
C LYS A 230 -15.87 10.41 -8.61
N MET A 231 -16.20 9.81 -7.47
CA MET A 231 -15.52 8.62 -6.95
C MET A 231 -16.04 7.31 -7.56
N ILE A 232 -17.33 7.20 -7.86
CA ILE A 232 -17.95 5.97 -8.39
C ILE A 232 -17.23 5.41 -9.63
N PRO A 233 -16.91 6.22 -10.66
CA PRO A 233 -16.25 5.72 -11.87
C PRO A 233 -14.83 5.19 -11.63
N LEU A 234 -14.24 5.44 -10.45
CA LEU A 234 -12.89 5.00 -10.11
C LEU A 234 -12.85 3.57 -9.56
N SER A 235 -14.00 2.99 -9.17
CA SER A 235 -14.07 1.71 -8.48
C SER A 235 -15.43 1.04 -8.62
N GLU A 236 -15.51 -0.03 -9.42
CA GLU A 236 -16.70 -0.89 -9.47
C GLU A 236 -16.98 -1.53 -8.10
N SER A 237 -15.93 -1.90 -7.35
CA SER A 237 -16.07 -2.41 -5.98
C SER A 237 -16.64 -1.34 -5.03
N GLY A 238 -16.17 -0.10 -5.18
CA GLY A 238 -16.60 1.05 -4.38
C GLY A 238 -18.04 1.44 -4.66
N GLU A 239 -18.49 1.35 -5.92
CA GLU A 239 -19.89 1.53 -6.30
C GLU A 239 -20.79 0.51 -5.57
N TYR A 240 -20.42 -0.77 -5.60
CA TYR A 240 -21.13 -1.82 -4.90
C TYR A 240 -21.17 -1.55 -3.38
N GLU A 241 -20.03 -1.22 -2.76
CA GLU A 241 -19.96 -0.93 -1.33
C GLU A 241 -20.79 0.31 -0.94
N LEU A 242 -20.77 1.37 -1.75
CA LEU A 242 -21.59 2.56 -1.53
C LEU A 242 -23.08 2.22 -1.57
N ARG A 243 -23.52 1.48 -2.59
CA ARG A 243 -24.93 1.13 -2.82
C ARG A 243 -25.48 0.15 -1.77
N GLU A 244 -24.74 -0.91 -1.50
CA GLU A 244 -25.22 -2.05 -0.71
C GLU A 244 -24.91 -1.93 0.78
N ARG A 245 -24.07 -0.96 1.20
CA ARG A 245 -23.65 -0.86 2.61
C ARG A 245 -23.64 0.54 3.19
N VAL A 246 -23.27 1.56 2.44
CA VAL A 246 -23.14 2.92 2.98
C VAL A 246 -24.47 3.64 2.96
N LEU A 247 -25.18 3.56 1.83
CA LEU A 247 -26.47 4.21 1.61
C LEU A 247 -27.67 3.34 2.03
N ILE A 248 -27.46 2.37 2.93
CA ILE A 248 -28.55 1.58 3.52
C ILE A 248 -29.18 2.32 4.72
N GLY A 249 -30.45 2.03 4.96
CA GLY A 249 -31.24 2.59 6.07
C GLY A 249 -32.32 3.57 5.63
N GLU A 250 -33.01 4.14 6.62
CA GLU A 250 -34.19 5.01 6.41
C GLU A 250 -33.89 6.51 6.51
N ASN A 251 -32.61 6.88 6.63
CA ASN A 251 -32.20 8.27 6.73
C ASN A 251 -32.46 9.01 5.40
N GLU A 252 -33.24 10.10 5.44
CA GLU A 252 -33.64 10.86 4.24
C GLU A 252 -32.45 11.36 3.41
N PHE A 253 -31.37 11.82 4.06
CA PHE A 253 -30.13 12.25 3.38
C PHE A 253 -29.55 11.11 2.54
N ARG A 254 -29.48 9.89 3.10
CA ARG A 254 -28.94 8.71 2.42
C ARG A 254 -29.87 8.18 1.34
N LEU A 255 -31.18 8.17 1.59
CA LEU A 255 -32.20 7.78 0.60
C LEU A 255 -32.16 8.71 -0.61
N LYS A 256 -32.06 10.03 -0.36
CA LYS A 256 -31.93 11.03 -1.42
C LYS A 256 -30.65 10.81 -2.24
N LEU A 257 -29.50 10.61 -1.59
CA LEU A 257 -28.25 10.27 -2.27
C LEU A 257 -28.38 8.99 -3.11
N LYS A 258 -28.98 7.93 -2.56
CA LYS A 258 -29.14 6.65 -3.24
C LYS A 258 -29.97 6.83 -4.53
N ARG A 259 -31.09 7.53 -4.45
CA ARG A 259 -31.95 7.83 -5.60
C ARG A 259 -31.23 8.71 -6.64
N ASP A 260 -30.57 9.77 -6.21
CA ASP A 260 -29.96 10.75 -7.12
C ASP A 260 -28.64 10.24 -7.76
N ILE A 261 -28.08 9.15 -7.23
CA ILE A 261 -26.90 8.44 -7.76
C ILE A 261 -27.32 7.24 -8.62
N PHE A 262 -28.24 6.40 -8.13
CA PHE A 262 -28.54 5.09 -8.73
C PHE A 262 -29.93 4.99 -9.39
N GLY A 263 -30.78 6.00 -9.28
CA GLY A 263 -32.08 6.06 -9.96
C GLY A 263 -33.18 5.17 -9.36
N ASN A 264 -32.98 4.62 -8.15
CA ASN A 264 -33.93 3.76 -7.43
C ASN A 264 -34.46 4.42 -6.15
#